data_AF-A0A6B3EYY4-F1
#
_entry.id   AF-A0A6B3EYY4-F1
#
_cell.length_a   1.000
_cell.length_b   1.000
_cell.length_c   1.000
_cell.angle_alpha   90.00
_cell.angle_beta   90.00
_cell.angle_gamma   90.00
#
_symmetry.space_group_name_H-M   'P 1'
#
loop_
_entity.id
_entity.type
_entity.pdbx_description
1 polymer ?
#
loop_
_entity_poly.entity_id
_entity_poly.type
_entity_poly.pdbx_seq_one_letter_code
_entity_poly.pdbx_strand_id
1 'polypeptide(L)'
;EVDGHVRVVPAEAEPYLAQGTLDPRLFDVTELVAQGLAGKGGKAPAPLPLIVTGTAAQAKSRTAPTALAGTTRVRALPSIGATAVTAKKPAAFWESLTENARKTGTTRSFAAGTGVGKVWLDAKVEADMAESNAQIGTPQAWEAGLTGKGVKVAVLDTGIDADHPDLKGRVVASKSFIEGQEVADRNGHGTHTASTVGGSGAASDGREKGVAPDADLAIGKVLSDAGEGSESQIIAGMEWAAKDLDAKVVSMSLGSSEPSDGTDPMAQAVNTLTEETGALFVVAAGNYGSPGSIGS
;
A
#
# COMPACT_ATOMS: atom_id res chain seq x y z
N GLU A 1 -9.59 -30.22 -5.88
CA GLU A 1 -9.40 -29.26 -4.78
C GLU A 1 -7.95 -29.41 -4.33
N VAL A 2 -7.19 -28.33 -4.38
CA VAL A 2 -5.79 -28.29 -3.93
C VAL A 2 -5.70 -27.06 -3.04
N ASP A 3 -5.21 -27.22 -1.80
CA ASP A 3 -5.03 -26.13 -0.83
C ASP A 3 -6.32 -25.33 -0.52
N GLY A 4 -7.50 -25.96 -0.56
CA GLY A 4 -8.80 -25.30 -0.33
C GLY A 4 -9.32 -24.46 -1.50
N HIS A 5 -8.60 -24.46 -2.63
CA HIS A 5 -9.01 -23.81 -3.86
C HIS A 5 -9.62 -24.80 -4.87
N VAL A 6 -10.70 -24.36 -5.52
CA VAL A 6 -11.32 -25.07 -6.64
C VAL A 6 -10.70 -24.55 -7.94
N ARG A 7 -9.97 -25.42 -8.62
CA ARG A 7 -9.35 -25.12 -9.91
C ARG A 7 -9.97 -25.94 -11.03
N VAL A 8 -10.26 -25.31 -12.15
CA VAL A 8 -10.82 -25.95 -13.34
C VAL A 8 -9.92 -25.62 -14.52
N VAL A 9 -9.07 -26.58 -14.90
CA VAL A 9 -8.13 -26.45 -16.01
C VAL A 9 -8.64 -27.30 -17.18
N PRO A 10 -9.02 -26.71 -18.32
CA PRO A 10 -9.30 -27.45 -19.53
C PRO A 10 -8.06 -28.19 -20.03
N ALA A 11 -8.21 -29.41 -20.55
CA ALA A 11 -7.09 -30.20 -21.08
C ALA A 11 -6.28 -29.46 -22.16
N GLU A 12 -6.95 -28.60 -22.94
CA GLU A 12 -6.30 -27.75 -23.95
C GLU A 12 -5.41 -26.64 -23.38
N ALA A 13 -5.60 -26.26 -22.11
CA ALA A 13 -4.81 -25.23 -21.43
C ALA A 13 -3.62 -25.80 -20.64
N GLU A 14 -3.65 -27.08 -20.26
CA GLU A 14 -2.60 -27.75 -19.47
C GLU A 14 -1.19 -27.58 -20.07
N PRO A 15 -0.96 -27.76 -21.38
CA PRO A 15 0.39 -27.64 -21.93
C PRO A 15 0.96 -26.23 -21.81
N TYR A 16 0.10 -25.21 -21.87
CA TYR A 16 0.51 -23.80 -21.78
C TYR A 16 0.75 -23.37 -20.33
N LEU A 17 0.01 -23.94 -19.38
CA LEU A 17 0.31 -23.82 -17.95
C LEU A 17 1.64 -24.47 -17.60
N ALA A 18 1.91 -25.68 -18.10
CA ALA A 18 3.18 -26.37 -17.90
C ALA A 18 4.37 -25.61 -18.51
N GLN A 19 4.17 -24.90 -19.61
CA GLN A 19 5.17 -24.04 -20.24
C GLN A 19 5.31 -22.66 -19.58
N GLY A 20 4.44 -22.34 -18.62
CA GLY A 20 4.42 -21.05 -17.93
C GLY A 20 3.94 -19.89 -18.79
N THR A 21 3.30 -20.13 -19.94
CA THR A 21 2.76 -19.08 -20.83
C THR A 21 1.36 -18.61 -20.43
N LEU A 22 0.71 -19.32 -19.50
CA LEU A 22 -0.52 -18.91 -18.82
C LEU A 22 -0.30 -18.83 -17.30
N ASP A 23 -0.95 -17.86 -16.68
CA ASP A 23 -1.03 -17.74 -15.22
C ASP A 23 -2.06 -18.75 -14.65
N PRO A 24 -1.67 -19.63 -13.71
CA PRO A 24 -2.57 -20.59 -13.09
C PRO A 24 -3.83 -19.98 -12.45
N ARG A 25 -3.75 -18.71 -11.99
CA ARG A 25 -4.88 -17.99 -11.37
C ARG A 25 -6.05 -17.76 -12.34
N LEU A 26 -5.82 -17.82 -13.65
CA LEU A 26 -6.88 -17.79 -14.66
C LEU A 26 -7.83 -18.99 -14.58
N PHE A 27 -7.43 -20.05 -13.89
CA PHE A 27 -8.17 -21.30 -13.73
C PHE A 27 -8.55 -21.58 -12.27
N ASP A 28 -8.28 -20.63 -11.36
CA ASP A 28 -8.66 -20.70 -9.96
C ASP A 28 -10.05 -20.09 -9.75
N VAL A 29 -11.07 -20.95 -9.74
CA VAL A 29 -12.47 -20.52 -9.67
C VAL A 29 -12.76 -19.86 -8.32
N THR A 30 -12.13 -20.33 -7.24
CA THR A 30 -12.26 -19.72 -5.92
C THR A 30 -11.80 -18.26 -5.95
N GLU A 31 -10.61 -17.99 -6.47
CA GLU A 31 -10.05 -16.64 -6.59
C GLU A 31 -10.90 -15.75 -7.52
N LEU A 32 -11.30 -16.26 -8.69
CA LEU A 32 -12.11 -15.50 -9.65
C LEU A 32 -13.50 -15.15 -9.11
N VAL A 33 -14.13 -16.04 -8.33
CA VAL A 33 -15.40 -15.76 -7.65
C VAL A 33 -15.21 -14.69 -6.58
N ALA A 34 -14.15 -14.80 -5.77
CA ALA A 34 -13.83 -13.83 -4.72
C ALA A 34 -13.64 -12.42 -5.29
N GLN A 35 -12.93 -12.29 -6.41
CA GLN A 35 -12.72 -11.01 -7.09
C GLN A 35 -13.94 -10.51 -7.91
N GLY A 36 -15.03 -11.28 -7.93
CA GLY A 36 -16.24 -10.96 -8.70
C GLY A 36 -16.05 -11.07 -10.22
N LEU A 37 -15.07 -11.86 -10.66
CA LEU A 37 -14.73 -12.09 -12.07
C LEU A 37 -15.43 -13.33 -12.64
N ALA A 38 -15.90 -14.24 -11.79
CA ALA A 38 -16.78 -15.33 -12.20
C ALA A 38 -18.26 -14.89 -12.21
N GLY A 39 -19.02 -15.31 -13.22
CA GLY A 39 -20.46 -15.03 -13.31
C GLY A 39 -21.22 -15.63 -12.12
N LYS A 40 -21.95 -14.80 -11.36
CA LYS A 40 -22.85 -15.26 -10.30
C LYS A 40 -24.29 -15.39 -10.84
N GLY A 41 -24.96 -16.50 -10.52
CA GLY A 41 -26.42 -16.63 -10.63
C GLY A 41 -27.02 -16.42 -12.03
N GLY A 42 -26.42 -16.99 -13.08
CA GLY A 42 -26.95 -16.91 -14.45
C GLY A 42 -26.70 -15.57 -15.16
N LYS A 43 -25.95 -14.65 -14.56
CA LYS A 43 -25.46 -13.44 -15.24
C LYS A 43 -24.21 -13.75 -16.05
N ALA A 44 -24.06 -13.07 -17.20
CA ALA A 44 -22.85 -13.16 -18.00
C ALA A 44 -21.62 -12.81 -17.13
N PRO A 45 -20.51 -13.56 -17.22
CA PRO A 45 -19.30 -13.26 -16.48
C PRO A 45 -18.80 -11.86 -16.83
N ALA A 46 -18.24 -11.18 -15.83
CA ALA A 46 -17.57 -9.90 -16.07
C ALA A 46 -16.44 -10.11 -17.09
N PRO A 47 -16.17 -9.13 -17.98
CA PRO A 47 -15.04 -9.21 -18.88
C PRO A 47 -13.74 -9.41 -18.09
N LEU A 48 -12.96 -10.44 -18.46
CA LEU A 48 -11.78 -10.85 -17.68
C LEU A 48 -10.64 -9.84 -17.88
N PRO A 49 -10.14 -9.19 -16.81
CA PRO A 49 -9.00 -8.28 -16.90
C PRO A 49 -7.70 -9.09 -16.93
N LEU A 50 -6.80 -8.74 -17.85
CA LEU A 50 -5.57 -9.48 -18.14
C LEU A 50 -4.37 -8.55 -18.31
N ILE A 51 -3.19 -8.99 -17.90
CA ILE A 51 -1.92 -8.39 -18.29
C ILE A 51 -1.27 -9.32 -19.31
N VAL A 52 -0.91 -8.78 -20.48
CA VAL A 52 -0.25 -9.53 -21.55
C VAL A 52 1.18 -9.01 -21.69
N THR A 53 2.15 -9.85 -21.33
CA THR A 53 3.59 -9.53 -21.47
C THR A 53 4.08 -9.96 -22.84
N GLY A 54 4.99 -9.19 -23.43
CA GLY A 54 5.63 -9.55 -24.70
C GLY A 54 6.55 -10.77 -24.60
N THR A 55 7.00 -11.26 -25.76
CA THR A 55 8.09 -12.25 -25.81
C THR A 55 9.37 -11.70 -25.16
N ALA A 56 10.34 -12.56 -24.84
CA ALA A 56 11.61 -12.11 -24.24
C ALA A 56 12.32 -11.00 -25.04
N ALA A 57 12.20 -10.99 -26.37
CA ALA A 57 12.72 -9.93 -27.23
C ALA A 57 11.94 -8.61 -27.11
N GLN A 58 10.62 -8.68 -26.96
CA GLN A 58 9.75 -7.52 -26.79
C GLN A 58 9.81 -6.93 -25.38
N ALA A 59 9.98 -7.77 -24.36
CA ALA A 59 10.25 -7.34 -22.99
C ALA A 59 11.56 -6.52 -22.92
N LYS A 60 12.63 -6.98 -23.58
CA LYS A 60 13.92 -6.26 -23.65
C LYS A 60 13.82 -4.92 -24.37
N SER A 61 13.01 -4.84 -25.43
CA SER A 61 12.78 -3.59 -26.18
C SER A 61 11.63 -2.75 -25.61
N ARG A 62 11.05 -3.13 -24.47
CA ARG A 62 9.88 -2.50 -23.82
C ARG A 62 8.70 -2.24 -24.77
N THR A 63 8.60 -3.04 -25.83
CA THR A 63 7.54 -2.92 -26.83
C THR A 63 6.35 -3.74 -26.39
N ALA A 64 5.27 -3.06 -26.03
CA ALA A 64 4.06 -3.72 -25.54
C ALA A 64 3.33 -4.48 -26.67
N PRO A 65 2.79 -5.68 -26.43
CA PRO A 65 2.04 -6.44 -27.44
C PRO A 65 0.83 -5.65 -27.95
N THR A 66 0.56 -5.75 -29.25
CA THR A 66 -0.64 -5.17 -29.87
C THR A 66 -1.89 -5.82 -29.29
N ALA A 67 -3.02 -5.10 -29.25
CA ALA A 67 -4.27 -5.66 -28.74
C ALA A 67 -4.69 -6.87 -29.59
N LEU A 68 -4.93 -7.99 -28.91
CA LEU A 68 -5.35 -9.24 -29.52
C LEU A 68 -6.85 -9.25 -29.82
N ALA A 69 -7.27 -10.10 -30.76
CA ALA A 69 -8.68 -10.27 -31.08
C ALA A 69 -9.50 -10.59 -29.82
N GLY A 70 -10.69 -10.03 -29.70
CA GLY A 70 -11.55 -10.23 -28.54
C GLY A 70 -11.15 -9.47 -27.27
N THR A 71 -10.09 -8.66 -27.32
CA THR A 71 -9.66 -7.79 -26.21
C THR A 71 -9.89 -6.30 -26.48
N THR A 72 -10.02 -5.53 -25.41
CA THR A 72 -9.92 -4.06 -25.46
C THR A 72 -8.71 -3.65 -24.65
N ARG A 73 -7.81 -2.85 -25.22
CA ARG A 73 -6.66 -2.29 -24.49
C ARG A 73 -7.16 -1.32 -23.42
N VAL A 74 -6.66 -1.50 -22.20
CA VAL A 74 -6.93 -0.62 -21.06
C VAL A 74 -5.78 0.38 -20.89
N ARG A 75 -4.53 -0.09 -20.79
CA ARG A 75 -3.33 0.77 -20.65
C ARG A 75 -2.05 0.02 -21.05
N ALA A 76 -1.01 0.78 -21.37
CA ALA A 76 0.34 0.25 -21.59
C ALA A 76 1.12 0.19 -20.26
N LEU A 77 1.96 -0.84 -20.10
CA LEU A 77 2.81 -1.07 -18.93
C LEU A 77 4.28 -1.18 -19.39
N PRO A 78 4.92 -0.05 -19.77
CA PRO A 78 6.23 -0.06 -20.45
C PRO A 78 7.37 -0.55 -19.56
N SER A 79 7.27 -0.39 -18.23
CA SER A 79 8.26 -0.87 -17.26
C SER A 79 8.47 -2.39 -17.33
N ILE A 80 7.42 -3.13 -17.71
CA ILE A 80 7.42 -4.60 -17.80
C ILE A 80 7.15 -5.10 -19.24
N GLY A 81 7.17 -4.21 -20.24
CA GLY A 81 6.91 -4.56 -21.64
C GLY A 81 5.54 -5.24 -21.85
N ALA A 82 4.50 -4.75 -21.17
CA ALA A 82 3.19 -5.39 -21.15
C ALA A 82 2.05 -4.44 -21.54
N THR A 83 0.89 -5.02 -21.82
CA THR A 83 -0.37 -4.30 -22.04
C THR A 83 -1.42 -4.87 -21.10
N ALA A 84 -2.09 -4.01 -20.32
CA ALA A 84 -3.31 -4.39 -19.63
C ALA A 84 -4.48 -4.34 -20.62
N VAL A 85 -5.25 -5.42 -20.68
CA VAL A 85 -6.37 -5.60 -21.59
C VAL A 85 -7.57 -6.18 -20.86
N THR A 86 -8.75 -5.99 -21.42
CA THR A 86 -9.97 -6.66 -20.97
C THR A 86 -10.44 -7.63 -22.05
N ALA A 87 -10.53 -8.92 -21.75
CA ALA A 87 -11.05 -9.94 -22.65
C ALA A 87 -12.59 -9.92 -22.66
N LYS A 88 -13.17 -9.14 -23.58
CA LYS A 88 -14.62 -9.05 -23.78
C LYS A 88 -15.19 -10.24 -24.55
N LYS A 89 -14.36 -10.90 -25.36
CA LYS A 89 -14.71 -12.13 -26.10
C LYS A 89 -13.64 -13.19 -25.84
N PRO A 90 -13.69 -13.89 -24.69
CA PRO A 90 -12.66 -14.84 -24.26
C PRO A 90 -12.37 -15.94 -25.30
N ALA A 91 -13.39 -16.44 -26.00
CA ALA A 91 -13.20 -17.44 -27.07
C ALA A 91 -12.38 -16.89 -28.23
N ALA A 92 -12.70 -15.68 -28.73
CA ALA A 92 -11.95 -15.06 -29.82
C ALA A 92 -10.50 -14.73 -29.40
N PHE A 93 -10.31 -14.38 -28.13
CA PHE A 93 -8.98 -14.19 -27.55
C PHE A 93 -8.19 -15.49 -27.50
N TRP A 94 -8.79 -16.57 -26.99
CA TRP A 94 -8.17 -17.90 -26.93
C TRP A 94 -7.78 -18.43 -28.31
N GLU A 95 -8.68 -18.28 -29.30
CA GLU A 95 -8.39 -18.61 -30.69
C GLU A 95 -7.18 -17.85 -31.22
N SER A 96 -7.08 -16.55 -30.96
CA SER A 96 -5.94 -15.74 -31.41
C SER A 96 -4.58 -16.21 -30.87
N LEU A 97 -4.59 -16.88 -29.71
CA LEU A 97 -3.39 -17.43 -29.08
C LEU A 97 -3.08 -18.86 -29.54
N THR A 98 -4.11 -19.67 -29.80
CA THR A 98 -3.96 -21.12 -30.02
C THR A 98 -4.06 -21.54 -31.47
N GLU A 99 -4.52 -20.69 -32.39
CA GLU A 99 -4.74 -21.01 -33.80
C GLU A 99 -3.50 -21.65 -34.44
N ASN A 100 -2.32 -21.05 -34.24
CA ASN A 100 -1.08 -21.58 -34.82
C ASN A 100 -0.68 -22.91 -34.19
N ALA A 101 -0.78 -23.05 -32.87
CA ALA A 101 -0.50 -24.31 -32.19
C ALA A 101 -1.42 -25.45 -32.66
N ARG A 102 -2.70 -25.14 -32.95
CA ARG A 102 -3.65 -26.10 -33.51
C ARG A 102 -3.30 -26.50 -34.95
N LYS A 103 -2.93 -25.53 -35.80
CA LYS A 103 -2.54 -25.80 -37.20
C LYS A 103 -1.24 -26.60 -37.31
N THR A 104 -0.26 -26.33 -36.44
CA THR A 104 1.06 -26.98 -36.48
C THR A 104 1.13 -28.24 -35.62
N GLY A 105 0.16 -28.47 -34.74
CA GLY A 105 0.18 -29.56 -33.77
C GLY A 105 1.26 -29.40 -32.69
N THR A 106 1.87 -28.21 -32.54
CA THR A 106 2.90 -27.97 -31.52
C THR A 106 2.56 -26.79 -30.61
N THR A 107 2.60 -27.06 -29.31
CA THR A 107 2.35 -26.08 -28.25
C THR A 107 3.42 -24.99 -28.19
N ARG A 108 4.62 -25.23 -28.77
CA ARG A 108 5.66 -24.20 -28.96
C ARG A 108 5.23 -23.05 -29.88
N SER A 109 4.19 -23.24 -30.70
CA SER A 109 3.62 -22.20 -31.55
C SER A 109 2.51 -21.40 -30.86
N PHE A 110 2.34 -21.54 -29.54
CA PHE A 110 1.43 -20.71 -28.76
C PHE A 110 1.74 -19.23 -28.98
N ALA A 111 0.71 -18.48 -29.33
CA ALA A 111 0.75 -17.05 -29.60
C ALA A 111 1.79 -16.63 -30.68
N ALA A 112 2.22 -17.57 -31.53
CA ALA A 112 3.19 -17.28 -32.59
C ALA A 112 2.68 -16.17 -33.50
N GLY A 113 3.53 -15.19 -33.81
CA GLY A 113 3.18 -14.04 -34.64
C GLY A 113 2.36 -12.95 -33.93
N THR A 114 1.91 -13.18 -32.69
CA THR A 114 1.13 -12.18 -31.92
C THR A 114 2.01 -11.25 -31.08
N GLY A 115 3.24 -11.68 -30.80
CA GLY A 115 4.13 -10.98 -29.89
C GLY A 115 3.77 -11.12 -28.41
N VAL A 116 2.95 -12.11 -28.04
CA VAL A 116 2.65 -12.43 -26.64
C VAL A 116 3.62 -13.51 -26.14
N GLY A 117 4.22 -13.25 -24.98
CA GLY A 117 5.02 -14.22 -24.24
C GLY A 117 4.24 -14.93 -23.14
N LYS A 118 3.41 -14.19 -22.39
CA LYS A 118 2.58 -14.75 -21.31
C LYS A 118 1.32 -13.93 -21.06
N VAL A 119 0.27 -14.60 -20.64
CA VAL A 119 -1.01 -14.01 -20.21
C VAL A 119 -1.18 -14.19 -18.70
N TRP A 120 -1.40 -13.09 -18.01
CA TRP A 120 -1.58 -13.02 -16.56
C TRP A 120 -2.99 -12.54 -16.20
N LEU A 121 -3.49 -12.96 -15.04
CA LEU A 121 -4.67 -12.33 -14.44
C LEU A 121 -4.29 -10.93 -13.93
N ASP A 122 -5.02 -9.90 -14.37
CA ASP A 122 -4.94 -8.55 -13.79
C ASP A 122 -5.86 -8.51 -12.55
N ALA A 123 -5.37 -9.14 -11.48
CA ALA A 123 -6.15 -9.38 -10.27
C ALA A 123 -6.48 -8.05 -9.56
N LYS A 124 -7.67 -8.00 -8.94
CA LYS A 124 -7.98 -6.91 -8.02
C LYS A 124 -7.10 -7.03 -6.78
N VAL A 125 -6.55 -5.89 -6.35
CA VAL A 125 -5.91 -5.73 -5.04
C VAL A 125 -6.74 -4.74 -4.23
N GLU A 126 -6.85 -4.96 -2.93
CA GLU A 126 -7.58 -4.10 -2.01
C GLU A 126 -6.56 -3.43 -1.07
N ALA A 127 -6.78 -2.15 -0.75
CA ALA A 127 -6.05 -1.48 0.31
C ALA A 127 -6.65 -1.98 1.64
N ASP A 128 -5.84 -2.62 2.46
CA ASP A 128 -6.30 -3.28 3.68
C ASP A 128 -5.63 -2.66 4.91
N MET A 129 -6.42 -2.05 5.78
CA MET A 129 -6.02 -1.53 7.10
C MET A 129 -6.79 -2.20 8.24
N ALA A 130 -7.78 -3.06 7.93
CA ALA A 130 -8.67 -3.62 8.92
C ALA A 130 -8.00 -4.72 9.78
N GLU A 131 -6.91 -5.32 9.30
CA GLU A 131 -6.24 -6.41 10.02
C GLU A 131 -5.11 -5.97 10.95
N SER A 132 -4.54 -4.76 10.80
CA SER A 132 -3.33 -4.39 11.54
C SER A 132 -3.54 -4.38 13.05
N ASN A 133 -4.67 -3.85 13.53
CA ASN A 133 -5.00 -3.87 14.95
C ASN A 133 -5.19 -5.29 15.51
N ALA A 134 -5.84 -6.17 14.73
CA ALA A 134 -6.03 -7.56 15.13
C ALA A 134 -4.70 -8.32 15.20
N GLN A 135 -3.78 -8.04 14.26
CA GLN A 135 -2.45 -8.66 14.21
C GLN A 135 -1.55 -8.26 15.38
N ILE A 136 -1.65 -7.02 15.86
CA ILE A 136 -0.82 -6.50 16.97
C ILE A 136 -1.48 -6.62 18.35
N GLY A 137 -2.68 -7.21 18.43
CA GLY A 137 -3.37 -7.46 19.70
C GLY A 137 -4.04 -6.22 20.32
N THR A 138 -4.33 -5.19 19.52
CA THR A 138 -5.01 -3.97 20.01
C THR A 138 -6.40 -4.25 20.61
N PRO A 139 -7.25 -5.14 20.04
CA PRO A 139 -8.57 -5.44 20.61
C PRO A 139 -8.51 -5.89 22.07
N GLN A 140 -7.54 -6.73 22.44
CA GLN A 140 -7.36 -7.21 23.81
C GLN A 140 -6.95 -6.08 24.76
N ALA A 141 -6.13 -5.13 24.28
CA ALA A 141 -5.77 -3.94 25.05
C ALA A 141 -7.00 -3.05 25.29
N TRP A 142 -7.84 -2.83 24.27
CA TRP A 142 -9.08 -2.07 24.42
C TRP A 142 -10.08 -2.74 25.35
N GLU A 143 -10.24 -4.06 25.27
CA GLU A 143 -11.07 -4.85 26.21
C GLU A 143 -10.59 -4.72 27.66
N ALA A 144 -9.27 -4.60 27.87
CA ALA A 144 -8.67 -4.31 29.17
C ALA A 144 -8.78 -2.83 29.60
N GLY A 145 -9.41 -1.96 28.79
CA GLY A 145 -9.58 -0.53 29.05
C GLY A 145 -8.37 0.34 28.69
N LEU A 146 -7.38 -0.20 27.98
CA LEU A 146 -6.17 0.50 27.55
C LEU A 146 -6.40 1.15 26.17
N THR A 147 -7.00 2.34 26.16
CA THR A 147 -7.34 3.08 24.92
C THR A 147 -6.49 4.32 24.68
N GLY A 148 -5.49 4.57 25.54
CA GLY A 148 -4.69 5.80 25.53
C GLY A 148 -5.34 6.97 26.27
N LYS A 149 -6.50 6.76 26.91
CA LYS A 149 -7.20 7.81 27.66
C LYS A 149 -6.29 8.50 28.69
N GLY A 150 -6.21 9.82 28.59
CA GLY A 150 -5.38 10.66 29.48
C GLY A 150 -3.89 10.66 29.15
N VAL A 151 -3.48 10.01 28.06
CA VAL A 151 -2.12 10.05 27.53
C VAL A 151 -2.08 11.03 26.37
N LYS A 152 -1.13 11.97 26.43
CA LYS A 152 -0.85 12.89 25.35
C LYS A 152 0.19 12.31 24.41
N VAL A 153 -0.16 12.19 23.13
CA VAL A 153 0.73 11.70 22.07
C VAL A 153 0.95 12.83 21.07
N ALA A 154 2.22 13.24 20.90
CA ALA A 154 2.60 14.20 19.89
C ALA A 154 2.90 13.48 18.57
N VAL A 155 2.39 14.02 17.46
CA VAL A 155 2.69 13.58 16.09
C VAL A 155 3.40 14.73 15.39
N LEU A 156 4.68 14.52 15.05
CA LEU A 156 5.50 15.50 14.34
C LEU A 156 5.60 15.10 12.87
N ASP A 157 4.88 15.82 11.99
CA ASP A 157 4.70 15.42 10.59
C ASP A 157 4.36 16.64 9.70
N THR A 158 3.63 16.43 8.60
CA THR A 158 3.19 17.41 7.59
C THR A 158 1.97 18.24 8.01
N GLY A 159 1.40 17.99 9.19
CA GLY A 159 0.26 18.73 9.72
C GLY A 159 -0.91 17.82 10.08
N ILE A 160 -2.10 18.41 10.19
CA ILE A 160 -3.35 17.67 10.43
C ILE A 160 -4.54 18.26 9.67
N ASP A 161 -5.41 17.42 9.11
CA ASP A 161 -6.80 17.77 8.83
C ASP A 161 -7.63 17.57 10.12
N ALA A 162 -7.76 18.65 10.90
CA ALA A 162 -8.49 18.62 12.17
C ALA A 162 -10.02 18.49 11.98
N ASP A 163 -10.53 18.73 10.78
CA ASP A 163 -11.95 18.60 10.46
C ASP A 163 -12.34 17.18 10.02
N HIS A 164 -11.34 16.31 9.79
CA HIS A 164 -11.58 14.90 9.48
C HIS A 164 -12.43 14.24 10.58
N PRO A 165 -13.51 13.51 10.25
CA PRO A 165 -14.44 12.96 11.24
C PRO A 165 -13.76 12.12 12.33
N ASP A 166 -12.69 11.40 11.97
CA ASP A 166 -11.99 10.52 12.91
C ASP A 166 -11.13 11.28 13.94
N LEU A 167 -10.71 12.50 13.61
CA LEU A 167 -9.77 13.32 14.38
C LEU A 167 -10.43 14.53 15.04
N LYS A 168 -11.70 14.79 14.69
CA LYS A 168 -12.48 15.89 15.22
C LYS A 168 -12.55 15.83 16.74
N GLY A 169 -12.08 16.89 17.40
CA GLY A 169 -12.04 16.98 18.86
C GLY A 169 -10.95 16.14 19.55
N ARG A 170 -10.02 15.55 18.78
CA ARG A 170 -8.87 14.79 19.32
C ARG A 170 -7.61 15.63 19.49
N VAL A 171 -7.48 16.70 18.71
CA VAL A 171 -6.31 17.57 18.74
C VAL A 171 -6.42 18.57 19.90
N VAL A 172 -5.60 18.41 20.93
CA VAL A 172 -5.58 19.28 22.11
C VAL A 172 -4.58 20.43 22.00
N ALA A 173 -3.58 20.29 21.13
CA ALA A 173 -2.58 21.30 20.84
C ALA A 173 -2.06 21.14 19.41
N SER A 174 -1.71 22.24 18.76
CA SER A 174 -1.15 22.21 17.42
C SER A 174 -0.22 23.39 17.17
N LYS A 175 0.91 23.17 16.52
CA LYS A 175 1.87 24.23 16.17
C LYS A 175 2.58 23.91 14.85
N SER A 176 2.84 24.93 14.05
CA SER A 176 3.69 24.82 12.86
C SER A 176 5.08 25.39 13.14
N PHE A 177 6.10 24.65 12.72
CA PHE A 177 7.51 25.05 12.74
C PHE A 177 8.02 25.37 11.33
N ILE A 178 7.16 25.24 10.31
CA ILE A 178 7.45 25.62 8.94
C ILE A 178 7.05 27.09 8.76
N GLU A 179 8.02 27.94 8.45
CA GLU A 179 7.79 29.37 8.24
C GLU A 179 6.76 29.61 7.13
N GLY A 180 5.77 30.47 7.42
CA GLY A 180 4.72 30.83 6.47
C GLY A 180 3.66 29.76 6.22
N GLN A 181 3.71 28.60 6.89
CA GLN A 181 2.71 27.54 6.74
C GLN A 181 1.91 27.35 8.03
N GLU A 182 0.60 27.23 7.86
CA GLU A 182 -0.33 26.81 8.91
C GLU A 182 -0.16 25.33 9.25
N VAL A 183 -0.74 24.88 10.36
CA VAL A 183 -0.66 23.47 10.79
C VAL A 183 -1.52 22.52 9.96
N ALA A 184 -2.38 23.06 9.07
CA ALA A 184 -3.24 22.26 8.22
C ALA A 184 -2.40 21.33 7.34
N ASP A 185 -2.84 20.08 7.23
CA ASP A 185 -2.17 19.11 6.37
C ASP A 185 -2.59 19.31 4.91
N ARG A 186 -1.64 19.69 4.06
CA ARG A 186 -1.82 19.78 2.61
C ARG A 186 -1.11 18.65 1.85
N ASN A 187 -0.47 17.75 2.57
CA ASN A 187 0.23 16.57 2.03
C ASN A 187 -0.61 15.29 2.20
N GLY A 188 -1.23 15.13 3.36
CA GLY A 188 -2.05 13.97 3.76
C GLY A 188 -1.32 12.97 4.66
N HIS A 189 0.01 12.97 4.65
CA HIS A 189 0.82 12.02 5.43
C HIS A 189 0.62 12.20 6.94
N GLY A 190 0.60 13.44 7.43
CA GLY A 190 0.44 13.74 8.85
C GLY A 190 -0.93 13.35 9.38
N THR A 191 -1.98 13.61 8.59
CA THR A 191 -3.35 13.19 8.91
C THR A 191 -3.47 11.67 8.97
N HIS A 192 -2.86 10.97 8.02
CA HIS A 192 -2.82 9.52 8.01
C HIS A 192 -2.10 8.98 9.25
N THR A 193 -0.88 9.45 9.54
CA THR A 193 -0.11 9.05 10.73
C THR A 193 -0.87 9.33 12.02
N ALA A 194 -1.49 10.51 12.15
CA ALA A 194 -2.28 10.87 13.33
C ALA A 194 -3.52 9.97 13.50
N SER A 195 -4.20 9.60 12.41
CA SER A 195 -5.33 8.66 12.46
C SER A 195 -4.90 7.26 12.89
N THR A 196 -3.72 6.79 12.47
CA THR A 196 -3.17 5.49 12.90
C THR A 196 -2.91 5.48 14.40
N VAL A 197 -2.45 6.60 14.97
CA VAL A 197 -2.23 6.74 16.41
C VAL A 197 -3.56 6.80 17.16
N GLY A 198 -4.43 7.76 16.84
CA GLY A 198 -5.57 8.12 17.69
C GLY A 198 -6.87 8.43 16.94
N GLY A 199 -7.01 7.96 15.71
CA GLY A 199 -8.25 8.08 14.96
C GLY A 199 -9.39 7.34 15.64
N SER A 200 -10.55 7.98 15.76
CA SER A 200 -11.71 7.36 16.42
C SER A 200 -12.38 6.26 15.59
N GLY A 201 -12.13 6.20 14.28
CA GLY A 201 -12.81 5.33 13.32
C GLY A 201 -14.25 5.78 12.98
N ALA A 202 -14.64 7.02 13.29
CA ALA A 202 -16.01 7.50 13.13
C ALA A 202 -16.51 7.46 11.67
N ALA A 203 -15.65 7.75 10.69
CA ALA A 203 -15.96 7.72 9.27
C ALA A 203 -16.09 6.29 8.70
N SER A 204 -15.69 5.27 9.48
CA SER A 204 -15.59 3.89 9.04
C SER A 204 -16.38 2.91 9.91
N ASP A 205 -17.27 3.41 10.77
CA ASP A 205 -18.02 2.62 11.77
C ASP A 205 -17.08 1.81 12.71
N GLY A 206 -15.92 2.38 13.02
CA GLY A 206 -14.90 1.81 13.90
C GLY A 206 -13.92 0.85 13.23
N ARG A 207 -14.01 0.62 11.91
CA ARG A 207 -13.09 -0.28 11.18
C ARG A 207 -11.66 0.26 11.13
N GLU A 208 -11.51 1.55 10.86
CA GLU A 208 -10.22 2.25 10.75
C GLU A 208 -9.88 3.01 12.03
N LYS A 209 -10.07 2.35 13.17
CA LYS A 209 -9.78 2.94 14.48
C LYS A 209 -8.27 2.91 14.75
N GLY A 210 -7.70 4.02 15.19
CA GLY A 210 -6.30 4.10 15.59
C GLY A 210 -6.00 3.28 16.85
N VAL A 211 -4.72 3.00 17.11
CA VAL A 211 -4.28 2.12 18.20
C VAL A 211 -4.71 2.64 19.59
N ALA A 212 -4.61 3.95 19.81
CA ALA A 212 -4.93 4.64 21.05
C ALA A 212 -6.07 5.66 20.81
N PRO A 213 -7.31 5.18 20.58
CA PRO A 213 -8.41 6.01 20.08
C PRO A 213 -8.89 7.08 21.07
N ASP A 214 -8.50 7.02 22.34
CA ASP A 214 -8.83 8.02 23.37
C ASP A 214 -7.62 8.85 23.84
N ALA A 215 -6.50 8.76 23.14
CA ALA A 215 -5.36 9.64 23.40
C ALA A 215 -5.65 11.10 23.01
N ASP A 216 -5.03 12.00 23.74
CA ASP A 216 -5.01 13.42 23.39
C ASP A 216 -3.89 13.66 22.36
N LEU A 217 -4.23 14.11 21.15
CA LEU A 217 -3.25 14.31 20.09
C LEU A 217 -2.68 15.75 20.13
N ALA A 218 -1.36 15.86 20.07
CA ALA A 218 -0.67 17.12 19.85
C ALA A 218 0.01 17.10 18.47
N ILE A 219 -0.26 18.08 17.62
CA ILE A 219 0.22 18.06 16.23
C ILE A 219 1.32 19.12 16.04
N GLY A 220 2.53 18.67 15.72
CA GLY A 220 3.63 19.54 15.31
C GLY A 220 3.86 19.42 13.80
N LYS A 221 3.58 20.48 13.03
CA LYS A 221 3.98 20.51 11.62
C LYS A 221 5.47 20.84 11.54
N VAL A 222 6.28 19.83 11.27
CA VAL A 222 7.74 19.92 11.09
C VAL A 222 8.18 19.57 9.67
N LEU A 223 7.24 19.11 8.84
CA LEU A 223 7.39 18.91 7.41
C LEU A 223 6.46 19.86 6.65
N SER A 224 6.97 20.46 5.58
CA SER A 224 6.23 21.34 4.68
C SER A 224 5.15 20.59 3.90
N ASP A 225 4.31 21.30 3.17
CA ASP A 225 3.29 20.71 2.29
C ASP A 225 3.87 19.76 1.22
N ALA A 226 5.17 19.90 0.91
CA ALA A 226 5.91 18.99 0.02
C ALA A 226 6.44 17.72 0.72
N GLY A 227 6.29 17.60 2.04
CA GLY A 227 6.83 16.48 2.82
C GLY A 227 8.29 16.66 3.28
N GLU A 228 8.83 17.88 3.16
CA GLU A 228 10.24 18.19 3.46
C GLU A 228 10.35 19.09 4.69
N GLY A 229 11.35 18.87 5.54
CA GLY A 229 11.66 19.73 6.69
C GLY A 229 13.13 19.68 7.06
N SER A 230 13.62 20.69 7.77
CA SER A 230 15.00 20.70 8.28
C SER A 230 15.10 20.05 9.65
N GLU A 231 16.26 19.48 9.98
CA GLU A 231 16.55 18.95 11.31
C GLU A 231 16.25 19.97 12.42
N SER A 232 16.57 21.24 12.20
CA SER A 232 16.28 22.31 13.17
C SER A 232 14.78 22.50 13.44
N GLN A 233 13.94 22.40 12.42
CA GLN A 233 12.48 22.49 12.57
C GLN A 233 11.95 21.28 13.32
N ILE A 234 12.50 20.10 13.04
CA ILE A 234 12.10 18.86 13.68
C ILE A 234 12.51 18.86 15.16
N ILE A 235 13.76 19.22 15.48
CA ILE A 235 14.25 19.36 16.86
C ILE A 235 13.40 20.36 17.65
N ALA A 236 13.09 21.53 17.08
CA ALA A 236 12.19 22.50 17.72
C ALA A 236 10.79 21.91 18.00
N GLY A 237 10.29 21.06 17.09
CA GLY A 237 9.07 20.29 17.29
C GLY A 237 9.18 19.27 18.43
N MET A 238 10.32 18.57 18.56
CA MET A 238 10.58 17.64 19.65
C MET A 238 10.61 18.35 21.01
N GLU A 239 11.31 19.48 21.10
CA GLU A 239 11.40 20.27 22.32
C GLU A 239 10.02 20.76 22.76
N TRP A 240 9.22 21.29 21.83
CA TRP A 240 7.85 21.70 22.12
C TRP A 240 6.98 20.52 22.60
N ALA A 241 7.07 19.37 21.94
CA ALA A 241 6.29 18.19 22.32
C ALA A 241 6.67 17.66 23.71
N ALA A 242 7.97 17.50 23.98
CA ALA A 242 8.47 16.89 25.20
C ALA A 242 8.49 17.87 26.39
N LYS A 243 8.95 19.11 26.20
CA LYS A 243 9.14 20.09 27.29
C LYS A 243 7.90 20.95 27.53
N ASP A 244 7.35 21.54 26.47
CA ASP A 244 6.25 22.51 26.63
C ASP A 244 4.92 21.80 26.88
N LEU A 245 4.70 20.67 26.21
CA LEU A 245 3.47 19.90 26.31
C LEU A 245 3.53 18.71 27.27
N ASP A 246 4.72 18.30 27.73
CA ASP A 246 4.89 17.07 28.52
C ASP A 246 4.22 15.84 27.85
N ALA A 247 4.35 15.72 26.52
CA ALA A 247 3.84 14.58 25.78
C ALA A 247 4.60 13.31 26.20
N LYS A 248 3.87 12.22 26.47
CA LYS A 248 4.48 10.96 26.92
C LYS A 248 5.00 10.11 25.78
N VAL A 249 4.45 10.31 24.59
CA VAL A 249 4.90 9.67 23.35
C VAL A 249 5.03 10.73 22.28
N VAL A 250 6.14 10.68 21.53
CA VAL A 250 6.39 11.53 20.35
C VAL A 250 6.60 10.62 19.15
N SER A 251 5.65 10.62 18.22
CA SER A 251 5.69 9.85 16.99
C SER A 251 6.25 10.71 15.86
N MET A 252 7.23 10.16 15.14
CA MET A 252 7.95 10.83 14.07
C MET A 252 8.08 9.90 12.86
N SER A 253 7.19 10.06 11.90
CA SER A 253 7.22 9.32 10.62
C SER A 253 8.08 10.05 9.59
N LEU A 254 9.35 10.28 9.93
CA LEU A 254 10.31 11.02 9.13
C LEU A 254 11.71 10.41 9.29
N GLY A 255 12.60 10.71 8.35
CA GLY A 255 13.95 10.16 8.29
C GLY A 255 14.80 10.84 7.22
N SER A 256 16.08 10.50 7.19
CA SER A 256 17.05 11.01 6.22
C SER A 256 17.78 9.85 5.58
N SER A 257 17.93 9.85 4.25
CA SER A 257 18.62 8.78 3.51
C SER A 257 20.10 8.58 3.85
N GLU A 258 20.68 9.49 4.63
CA GLU A 258 22.06 9.39 5.09
C GLU A 258 22.15 8.50 6.34
N PRO A 259 23.06 7.51 6.38
CA PRO A 259 23.31 6.72 7.57
C PRO A 259 23.74 7.60 8.74
N SER A 260 23.16 7.36 9.91
CA SER A 260 23.58 7.96 11.18
C SER A 260 24.31 6.94 12.05
N ASP A 261 25.31 7.39 12.80
CA ASP A 261 25.99 6.63 13.87
C ASP A 261 25.41 6.93 15.27
N GLY A 262 24.30 7.69 15.33
CA GLY A 262 23.64 8.11 16.56
C GLY A 262 24.28 9.32 17.25
N THR A 263 25.26 9.97 16.62
CA THR A 263 25.92 11.18 17.17
C THR A 263 25.45 12.46 16.50
N ASP A 264 24.54 12.39 15.52
CA ASP A 264 23.97 13.55 14.86
C ASP A 264 23.04 14.37 15.79
N PRO A 265 22.74 15.64 15.45
CA PRO A 265 21.93 16.51 16.30
C PRO A 265 20.53 15.97 16.63
N MET A 266 19.89 15.24 15.72
CA MET A 266 18.57 14.66 15.95
C MET A 266 18.65 13.51 16.95
N ALA A 267 19.62 12.61 16.80
CA ALA A 267 19.85 11.53 17.76
C ALA A 267 20.20 12.06 19.16
N GLN A 268 21.04 13.10 19.24
CA GLN A 268 21.34 13.78 20.51
C GLN A 268 20.08 14.40 21.13
N ALA A 269 19.26 15.11 20.33
CA ALA A 269 18.02 15.71 20.82
C ALA A 269 17.05 14.65 21.38
N VAL A 270 16.86 13.53 20.68
CA VAL A 270 16.04 12.40 21.17
C VAL A 270 16.56 11.88 22.50
N ASN A 271 17.88 11.63 22.61
CA ASN A 271 18.49 11.11 23.84
C ASN A 271 18.31 12.08 25.02
N THR A 272 18.64 13.36 24.83
CA THR A 272 18.51 14.38 25.87
C THR A 272 17.07 14.58 26.29
N LEU A 273 16.13 14.69 25.34
CA LEU A 273 14.71 14.89 25.66
C LEU A 273 14.12 13.68 26.37
N THR A 274 14.52 12.46 25.99
CA THR A 274 14.11 11.23 26.69
C THR A 274 14.60 11.23 28.13
N GLU A 275 15.87 11.57 28.36
CA GLU A 275 16.47 11.62 29.71
C GLU A 275 15.84 12.70 30.59
N GLU A 276 15.60 13.90 30.04
CA GLU A 276 15.09 15.04 30.79
C GLU A 276 13.59 14.94 31.11
N THR A 277 12.79 14.36 30.22
CA THR A 277 11.31 14.40 30.30
C THR A 277 10.66 13.03 30.51
N GLY A 278 11.37 11.95 30.19
CA GLY A 278 10.82 10.60 30.16
C GLY A 278 9.91 10.34 28.95
N ALA A 279 9.88 11.21 27.95
CA ALA A 279 9.11 11.00 26.73
C ALA A 279 9.64 9.81 25.91
N LEU A 280 8.74 8.98 25.40
CA LEU A 280 9.07 7.90 24.46
C LEU A 280 9.04 8.43 23.02
N PHE A 281 10.19 8.45 22.35
CA PHE A 281 10.27 8.75 20.93
C PHE A 281 10.09 7.48 20.08
N VAL A 282 9.14 7.51 19.15
CA VAL A 282 8.88 6.43 18.19
C VAL A 282 9.16 6.97 16.80
N VAL A 283 10.28 6.55 16.22
CA VAL A 283 10.81 7.07 14.95
C VAL A 283 10.76 5.98 13.90
N ALA A 284 10.33 6.34 12.67
CA ALA A 284 10.33 5.41 11.56
C ALA A 284 11.75 4.92 11.24
N ALA A 285 11.86 3.64 10.90
CA ALA A 285 13.12 3.02 10.53
C ALA A 285 13.67 3.45 9.17
N GLY A 286 12.87 4.18 8.38
CA GLY A 286 13.12 4.63 7.00
C GLY A 286 12.90 3.56 5.93
N ASN A 287 12.84 4.03 4.67
CA ASN A 287 12.36 3.24 3.52
C ASN A 287 13.47 2.96 2.48
N TYR A 288 14.73 3.21 2.82
CA TYR A 288 15.88 3.08 1.92
C TYR A 288 16.58 1.70 2.01
N GLY A 289 15.87 0.70 2.53
CA GLY A 289 16.43 -0.61 2.88
C GLY A 289 17.14 -1.35 1.73
N SER A 290 18.24 -2.01 2.09
CA SER A 290 18.91 -3.07 1.32
C SER A 290 18.90 -4.36 2.14
N PRO A 291 19.11 -5.56 1.56
CA PRO A 291 19.10 -6.80 2.33
C PRO A 291 20.05 -6.75 3.55
N GLY A 292 19.49 -6.80 4.76
CA GLY A 292 20.26 -6.77 6.01
C GLY A 292 20.53 -5.38 6.59
N SER A 293 19.93 -4.30 6.07
CA SER A 293 20.03 -2.96 6.67
C SER A 293 18.69 -2.48 7.25
N ILE A 294 18.79 -1.71 8.33
CA ILE A 294 17.75 -0.76 8.78
C ILE A 294 18.27 0.62 8.37
N GLY A 295 17.48 1.45 7.70
CA GLY A 295 17.98 2.73 7.16
C GLY A 295 16.93 3.81 7.21
N SER A 296 17.17 4.82 8.07
CA SER A 296 16.41 6.07 8.14
C SER A 296 16.46 6.82 6.81
#